data_AF-A0A368WZV3-F1
#
_entry.id   AF-A0A368WZV3-F1
#
_cell.length_a   1.000
_cell.length_b   1.000
_cell.length_c   1.000
_cell.angle_alpha   90.00
_cell.angle_beta   90.00
_cell.angle_gamma   90.00
#
_symmetry.space_group_name_H-M   'P 1'
#
loop_
_entity.id
_entity.type
_entity.pdbx_description
1 polymer ?
#
loop_
_entity_poly.entity_id
_entity_poly.type
_entity_poly.pdbx_seq_one_letter_code
_entity_poly.pdbx_strand_id
1 'polypeptide(L)' 'MIGDAPGDLRASEKNEVLFYPIMPCEEEESWQEFANQAAEKFFSGNYQGEYEEKLIKKFNFILK' A
#
# COMPACT_ATOMS: atom_id res chain seq x y z
N MET A 1 -6.24 -5.00 -1.71
CA MET A 1 -6.27 -4.93 -0.24
C MET A 1 -5.61 -3.63 0.19
N ILE A 2 -6.16 -2.96 1.20
CA ILE A 2 -5.59 -1.73 1.78
C ILE A 2 -5.49 -2.02 3.28
N GLY A 3 -4.33 -1.84 3.89
CA GLY A 3 -4.11 -2.22 5.29
C GLY A 3 -2.82 -1.67 5.89
N ASP A 4 -2.74 -1.70 7.21
CA ASP A 4 -1.67 -1.12 8.04
C ASP A 4 -0.81 -2.18 8.75
N ALA A 5 -1.18 -3.46 8.65
CA ALA A 5 -0.48 -4.54 9.31
C ALA A 5 0.41 -5.38 8.36
N PRO A 6 1.54 -5.94 8.84
CA PRO A 6 2.32 -6.93 8.09
C PRO A 6 1.54 -8.22 7.76
N GLY A 7 0.44 -8.47 8.47
CA GLY A 7 -0.48 -9.57 8.17
C GLY A 7 -1.25 -9.33 6.87
N ASP A 8 -1.66 -8.08 6.62
CA ASP A 8 -2.41 -7.69 5.42
C ASP A 8 -1.55 -7.78 4.17
N LEU A 9 -0.28 -7.34 4.27
CA LEU A 9 0.70 -7.51 3.20
C LEU A 9 0.85 -9.00 2.83
N ARG A 10 1.11 -9.86 3.83
CA ARG A 10 1.26 -11.32 3.60
C ARG A 10 -0.01 -11.97 3.05
N ALA A 11 -1.17 -11.53 3.51
CA ALA A 11 -2.45 -12.01 2.99
C ALA A 11 -2.62 -11.60 1.52
N SER A 12 -2.23 -10.38 1.17
CA SER A 12 -2.31 -9.86 -0.20
C SER A 12 -1.38 -10.62 -1.15
N GLU A 13 -0.14 -10.84 -0.73
CA GLU A 13 0.85 -11.64 -1.47
C GLU A 13 0.34 -13.06 -1.72
N LYS A 14 -0.22 -13.72 -0.69
CA LYS A 14 -0.73 -15.09 -0.80
C LYS A 14 -1.92 -15.21 -1.76
N ASN A 15 -2.76 -14.18 -1.84
CA ASN A 15 -3.95 -14.17 -2.69
C ASN A 15 -3.70 -13.52 -4.06
N GLU A 16 -2.45 -13.13 -4.37
CA GLU A 16 -2.07 -12.48 -5.63
C GLU A 16 -2.91 -11.21 -5.93
N VAL A 17 -3.25 -10.46 -4.87
CA VAL A 17 -4.00 -9.19 -4.98
C VAL A 17 -3.11 -8.00 -4.67
N LEU A 18 -3.44 -6.85 -5.28
CA LEU A 18 -2.76 -5.58 -5.02
C LEU A 18 -2.81 -5.21 -3.53
N PHE A 19 -1.72 -4.66 -2.99
CA PHE A 19 -1.67 -4.19 -1.61
C PHE A 19 -1.28 -2.72 -1.55
N TYR A 20 -2.12 -1.89 -0.92
CA TYR A 20 -1.75 -0.52 -0.58
C TYR A 20 -1.51 -0.39 0.93
N PRO A 21 -0.29 -0.02 1.37
CA PRO A 21 0.00 0.18 2.78
C PRO A 21 -0.59 1.49 3.30
N ILE A 22 -1.27 1.44 4.43
CA ILE A 22 -1.54 2.60 5.28
C ILE A 22 -0.38 2.73 6.26
N MET A 23 0.32 3.85 6.22
CA MET A 23 1.50 4.07 7.06
C MET A 23 1.06 4.31 8.51
N PRO A 24 1.54 3.49 9.48
CA PRO A 24 1.30 3.77 10.89
C PRO A 24 1.85 5.15 11.25
N CYS A 25 1.11 5.91 12.08
CA CYS A 25 1.40 7.30 12.46
C CYS A 25 1.23 8.35 11.35
N GLU A 26 1.01 7.95 10.09
CA GLU A 26 0.78 8.81 8.92
C GLU A 26 -0.50 8.38 8.17
N GLU A 27 -1.53 7.95 8.93
CA GLU A 27 -2.73 7.33 8.35
C GLU A 27 -3.54 8.30 7.50
N GLU A 28 -3.77 9.52 8.00
CA GLU A 28 -4.54 10.54 7.28
C GLU A 28 -3.86 10.91 5.95
N GLU A 29 -2.54 11.09 5.97
CA GLU A 29 -1.75 11.37 4.77
C GLU A 29 -1.77 10.19 3.80
N SER A 30 -1.70 8.96 4.31
CA SER A 30 -1.80 7.75 3.49
C SER A 30 -3.15 7.64 2.78
N TRP A 31 -4.25 7.98 3.46
CA TRP A 31 -5.59 8.01 2.89
C TRP A 31 -5.76 9.15 1.87
N GLN A 32 -5.20 10.32 2.14
CA GLN A 32 -5.24 11.44 1.19
C GLN A 32 -4.41 11.15 -0.06
N GLU A 33 -3.21 10.59 0.07
CA GLU A 33 -2.39 10.17 -1.08
C GLU A 33 -3.10 9.07 -1.87
N PHE A 34 -3.74 8.13 -1.17
CA PHE A 34 -4.54 7.09 -1.82
C PHE A 34 -5.66 7.72 -2.66
N ALA A 35 -6.50 8.57 -2.07
CA ALA A 35 -7.64 9.17 -2.77
C ALA A 35 -7.22 10.04 -3.96
N ASN A 36 -6.12 10.79 -3.82
CA ASN A 36 -5.70 11.77 -4.82
C ASN A 36 -4.83 11.20 -5.94
N GLN A 37 -4.04 10.17 -5.67
CA GLN A 37 -3.01 9.69 -6.59
C GLN A 37 -3.04 8.17 -6.79
N ALA A 38 -3.07 7.41 -5.70
CA ALA A 38 -2.90 5.98 -5.80
C ALA A 38 -4.16 5.27 -6.30
N ALA A 39 -5.36 5.77 -5.97
CA ALA A 39 -6.63 5.14 -6.31
C ALA A 39 -6.80 4.95 -7.81
N GLU A 40 -6.47 5.96 -8.62
CA GLU A 40 -6.53 5.84 -10.08
C GLU A 40 -5.60 4.74 -10.60
N LYS A 41 -4.35 4.69 -10.12
CA LYS A 41 -3.38 3.64 -10.48
C LYS A 41 -3.83 2.26 -9.99
N PHE A 42 -4.40 2.21 -8.79
CA PHE A 42 -4.85 1.01 -8.10
C PHE A 42 -6.03 0.36 -8.83
N PHE A 43 -7.03 1.14 -9.23
CA PHE A 43 -8.18 0.63 -9.96
C PHE A 43 -7.93 0.43 -11.46
N SER A 44 -6.97 1.15 -12.06
CA SER A 44 -6.59 0.95 -13.46
C SER A 44 -5.62 -0.23 -13.70
N GLY A 45 -5.16 -0.89 -12.62
CA GLY A 45 -4.18 -1.99 -12.71
C GLY A 45 -2.74 -1.54 -12.96
N ASN A 46 -2.47 -0.23 -13.00
CA ASN A 46 -1.13 0.36 -13.20
C ASN A 46 -0.42 0.71 -11.89
N TYR A 47 -0.84 0.09 -10.79
CA TYR A 47 -0.26 0.32 -9.46
C TYR A 47 1.03 -0.47 -9.23
N GLN A 48 1.10 -1.69 -9.77
CA GLN A 48 2.24 -2.59 -9.59
C GLN A 48 3.52 -2.03 -10.22
N GLY A 49 4.66 -2.40 -9.65
CA GLY A 49 5.99 -1.99 -10.09
C GLY A 49 6.64 -1.01 -9.12
N GLU A 50 7.42 -0.06 -9.64
CA GLU A 50 8.28 0.80 -8.80
C GLU A 50 7.51 1.62 -7.74
N TYR A 51 6.24 1.96 -8.00
CA TYR A 51 5.42 2.73 -7.06
C TYR A 51 5.03 1.89 -5.84
N GLU A 52 4.44 0.71 -6.06
CA GLU A 52 4.12 -0.26 -5.02
C GLU A 52 5.37 -0.67 -4.23
N GLU A 53 6.48 -0.95 -4.90
CA GLU A 53 7.74 -1.33 -4.23
C GLU A 53 8.28 -0.24 -3.30
N LYS A 54 8.17 1.05 -3.70
CA LYS A 54 8.57 2.18 -2.85
C LYS A 54 7.71 2.28 -1.61
N LEU A 55 6.39 2.13 -1.76
CA LEU A 55 5.45 2.16 -0.64
C LEU A 55 5.68 0.99 0.32
N ILE A 56 5.84 -0.23 -0.19
CA ILE A 56 6.12 -1.42 0.63
C ILE A 56 7.46 -1.29 1.36
N LYS A 57 8.50 -0.72 0.73
CA LYS A 57 9.79 -0.44 1.40
C LYS A 57 9.63 0.56 2.55
N LYS A 58 8.90 1.66 2.34
CA LYS A 58 8.61 2.65 3.40
C LYS A 58 7.82 2.00 4.54
N PHE A 59 6.78 1.24 4.21
CA PHE A 59 5.95 0.52 5.17
C PHE A 59 6.75 -0.45 6.04
N ASN A 60 7.60 -1.29 5.43
CA ASN A 60 8.48 -2.21 6.14
C ASN A 60 9.57 -1.50 6.97
N PHE A 61 9.94 -0.26 6.63
CA PHE A 61 10.88 0.53 7.42
C PHE A 61 10.22 1.06 8.70
N ILE A 62 8.96 1.50 8.63
CA ILE A 62 8.21 2.03 9.78
C ILE A 62 7.85 0.90 10.77
N LEU A 63 7.55 -0.30 10.26
CA LEU A 63 7.11 -1.44 11.07
C LEU A 63 8.26 -2.32 11.61
N LYS A 64 9.50 -1.85 11.48
CA LYS A 64 10.72 -2.56 11.90
C LYS A 64 11.10 -2.24 13.33
#